data_AF-F1LF13-F1
#
_entry.id   AF-F1LF13-F1
#
_cell.length_a   1.000
_cell.length_b   1.000
_cell.length_c   1.000
_cell.angle_alpha   90.00
_cell.angle_beta   90.00
_cell.angle_gamma   90.00
#
_symmetry.space_group_name_H-M   'P 1'
#
loop_
_entity.id
_entity.type
_entity.pdbx_description
1 polymer ?
#
loop_
_entity_poly.entity_id
_entity_poly.type
_entity_poly.pdbx_seq_one_letter_code
_entity_poly.pdbx_strand_id
1 'polypeptide(L)'
;MKVAYYAVARGTKPGVYRTWAECEKQVKGFAGARYKKFLNEHEALDFIAANGGKISFRSVGASSTAAAGFVHKKQTLHEVSSTMKDLKRIGSDIAKWQSEGVPVVFTDGACSSNGHHGAKAGIGVFWGDDHPDNVSEPLISGPPTNNRAELSAVITALRTVRLLCDLSSMSLNCHHLGKAV
;
A
#
# COMPACT_ATOMS: atom_id res chain seq x y z
N MET A 1 2.54 5.18 -30.49
CA MET A 1 2.98 3.78 -30.30
C MET A 1 2.01 3.12 -29.31
N LYS A 2 1.51 1.91 -29.58
CA LYS A 2 0.62 1.21 -28.63
C LYS A 2 1.47 0.56 -27.54
N VAL A 3 1.41 1.09 -26.33
CA VAL A 3 1.99 0.47 -25.14
C VAL A 3 1.16 -0.78 -24.82
N ALA A 4 1.82 -1.87 -24.45
CA ALA A 4 1.19 -3.14 -24.11
C ALA A 4 1.68 -3.60 -22.75
N TYR A 5 0.75 -4.08 -21.93
CA TYR A 5 1.02 -4.63 -20.60
C TYR A 5 0.94 -6.15 -20.67
N TYR A 6 1.90 -6.82 -20.04
CA TYR A 6 1.99 -8.28 -20.01
C TYR A 6 1.80 -8.75 -18.57
N ALA A 7 0.63 -9.31 -18.29
CA ALA A 7 0.29 -9.83 -16.98
C ALA A 7 0.78 -11.28 -16.84
N VAL A 8 1.54 -11.58 -15.80
CA VAL A 8 1.92 -12.95 -15.41
C VAL A 8 1.19 -13.29 -14.12
N ALA A 9 0.15 -14.10 -14.23
CA ALA A 9 -0.61 -14.57 -13.06
C ALA A 9 0.06 -15.78 -12.40
N ARG A 10 0.74 -16.62 -13.20
CA ARG A 10 1.49 -17.77 -12.72
C ARG A 10 2.80 -17.89 -13.50
N GLY A 11 3.91 -17.87 -12.78
CA GLY A 11 5.27 -17.88 -13.32
C GLY A 11 6.28 -17.77 -12.18
N THR A 12 7.56 -17.63 -12.51
CA THR A 12 8.66 -17.46 -11.54
C THR A 12 8.43 -16.26 -10.62
N LYS A 13 7.98 -15.13 -11.19
CA LYS A 13 7.55 -13.93 -10.46
C LYS A 13 6.25 -13.41 -11.10
N PRO A 14 5.09 -13.58 -10.44
CA PRO A 14 3.84 -12.97 -10.91
C PRO A 14 3.90 -11.43 -10.84
N GLY A 15 3.29 -10.75 -11.81
CA GLY A 15 3.34 -9.29 -11.93
C GLY A 15 2.97 -8.78 -13.32
N VAL A 16 2.89 -7.46 -13.48
CA VAL A 16 2.68 -6.79 -14.77
C VAL A 16 4.01 -6.29 -15.32
N TYR A 17 4.29 -6.59 -16.59
CA TYR A 17 5.51 -6.20 -17.29
C TYR A 17 5.18 -5.32 -18.49
N ARG A 18 6.04 -4.35 -18.82
CA ARG A 18 5.85 -3.43 -19.96
C ARG A 18 6.48 -3.96 -21.25
N THR A 19 7.29 -5.01 -21.17
CA THR A 19 7.96 -5.62 -22.31
C THR A 19 7.76 -7.14 -22.35
N TRP A 20 7.72 -7.70 -23.57
CA TRP A 20 7.66 -9.15 -23.75
C TRP A 20 8.90 -9.85 -23.19
N ALA A 21 10.09 -9.25 -23.36
CA ALA A 21 11.35 -9.86 -22.91
C ALA A 21 11.40 -10.08 -21.39
N GLU A 22 10.79 -9.19 -20.60
CA GLU A 22 10.69 -9.35 -19.15
C GLU A 22 9.65 -10.39 -18.74
N CYS A 23 8.49 -10.39 -19.41
CA CYS A 23 7.43 -11.37 -19.22
C CYS A 23 7.90 -12.78 -19.55
N GLU A 24 8.58 -12.97 -20.69
CA GLU A 24 9.06 -14.26 -21.18
C GLU A 24 9.97 -14.93 -20.16
N LYS A 25 10.89 -14.17 -19.53
CA LYS A 25 11.78 -14.67 -18.49
C LYS A 25 11.03 -15.26 -17.28
N GLN A 26 9.81 -14.82 -16.99
CA GLN A 26 9.03 -15.32 -15.86
C GLN A 26 8.20 -16.55 -16.18
N VAL A 27 7.90 -16.79 -17.46
CA VAL A 27 7.00 -17.88 -17.88
C VAL A 27 7.75 -19.03 -18.55
N LYS A 28 8.91 -18.74 -19.15
CA LYS A 28 9.73 -19.72 -19.86
C LYS A 28 10.33 -20.73 -18.89
N GLY A 29 10.00 -22.01 -19.10
CA GLY A 29 10.42 -23.11 -18.23
C GLY A 29 9.55 -23.31 -16.98
N PHE A 30 8.51 -22.49 -16.77
CA PHE A 30 7.60 -22.65 -15.62
C PHE A 30 6.40 -23.53 -15.99
N ALA A 31 6.27 -24.69 -15.34
CA ALA A 31 5.17 -25.61 -15.58
C ALA A 31 3.82 -25.01 -15.13
N GLY A 32 2.88 -24.88 -16.06
CA GLY A 32 1.56 -24.30 -15.81
C GLY A 32 1.57 -22.77 -15.72
N ALA A 33 2.51 -22.09 -16.38
CA ALA A 33 2.53 -20.63 -16.48
C ALA A 33 1.21 -20.09 -17.05
N ARG A 34 0.72 -18.98 -16.51
CA ARG A 34 -0.49 -18.28 -16.97
C ARG A 34 -0.17 -16.80 -17.13
N TYR A 35 -0.25 -16.31 -18.35
CA TYR A 35 0.03 -14.93 -18.70
C TYR A 35 -0.87 -14.44 -19.84
N LYS A 36 -1.08 -13.12 -19.93
CA LYS A 36 -1.89 -12.51 -20.99
C LYS A 36 -1.44 -11.06 -21.26
N LYS A 37 -1.56 -10.62 -22.52
CA LYS A 37 -1.28 -9.24 -22.95
C LYS A 37 -2.56 -8.41 -22.90
N PHE A 38 -2.43 -7.18 -22.41
CA PHE A 38 -3.48 -6.19 -22.28
C PHE A 38 -3.03 -4.85 -22.86
N LEU A 39 -4.01 -4.00 -23.16
CA LEU A 39 -3.78 -2.61 -23.57
C LEU A 39 -3.82 -1.65 -22.36
N ASN A 40 -4.45 -2.08 -21.26
CA ASN A 40 -4.58 -1.34 -20.02
C ASN A 40 -3.91 -2.11 -18.87
N GLU A 41 -3.22 -1.40 -17.99
CA GLU A 41 -2.58 -1.93 -16.79
C GLU A 41 -3.60 -2.46 -15.78
N HIS A 42 -4.76 -1.81 -15.67
CA HIS A 42 -5.82 -2.22 -14.75
C HIS A 42 -6.35 -3.63 -15.08
N GLU A 43 -6.62 -3.89 -16.36
CA GLU A 43 -7.06 -5.22 -16.82
C GLU A 43 -5.98 -6.30 -16.59
N ALA A 44 -4.70 -5.90 -16.65
CA ALA A 44 -3.58 -6.79 -16.38
C ALA A 44 -3.52 -7.20 -14.90
N LEU A 45 -3.80 -6.27 -13.97
CA LEU A 45 -3.87 -6.55 -12.54
C LEU A 45 -5.05 -7.47 -12.19
N ASP A 46 -6.23 -7.21 -12.75
CA ASP A 46 -7.42 -8.05 -12.56
C ASP A 46 -7.18 -9.49 -13.02
N PHE A 47 -6.48 -9.67 -14.14
CA PHE A 47 -6.11 -10.98 -14.63
C PHE A 47 -5.20 -11.74 -13.66
N ILE A 48 -4.26 -11.05 -13.01
CA ILE A 48 -3.37 -11.64 -12.01
C ILE A 48 -4.15 -12.04 -10.77
N ALA A 49 -5.06 -11.19 -10.28
CA ALA A 49 -5.89 -11.50 -9.11
C ALA A 49 -6.81 -12.72 -9.37
N ALA A 50 -7.40 -12.81 -10.55
CA ALA A 50 -8.31 -13.90 -10.91
C ALA A 50 -7.60 -15.23 -11.21
N ASN A 51 -6.35 -15.18 -11.70
CA ASN A 51 -5.63 -16.36 -12.20
C ASN A 51 -4.37 -16.71 -11.40
N GLY A 52 -4.06 -15.92 -10.37
CA GLY A 52 -2.99 -16.14 -9.41
C GLY A 52 -3.17 -17.47 -8.70
N GLY A 53 -2.07 -18.22 -8.54
CA GLY A 53 -2.11 -19.48 -7.82
C GLY A 53 -2.59 -19.24 -6.39
N LYS A 54 -3.64 -19.95 -5.94
CA LYS A 54 -3.97 -20.05 -4.52
C LYS A 54 -2.68 -20.45 -3.81
N ILE A 55 -2.18 -19.61 -2.90
CA ILE A 55 -1.11 -20.01 -2.00
C ILE A 55 -1.69 -21.12 -1.14
N SER A 56 -1.47 -22.39 -1.53
CA SER A 56 -1.61 -23.49 -0.59
C SER A 56 -0.45 -23.34 0.38
N PHE A 57 -0.74 -22.73 1.52
CA PHE A 57 0.16 -22.73 2.65
C PHE A 57 0.41 -24.20 3.02
N ARG A 58 1.50 -24.78 2.53
CA ARG A 58 1.97 -26.09 2.97
C ARG A 58 2.41 -25.92 4.41
N SER A 59 1.62 -26.45 5.33
CA SER A 59 1.94 -26.59 6.74
C SER A 59 3.26 -27.34 6.89
N VAL A 60 4.33 -26.62 7.21
CA VAL A 60 5.59 -27.20 7.67
C VAL A 60 5.64 -27.07 9.18
N GLY A 61 5.58 -28.23 9.84
CA GLY A 61 6.23 -28.55 11.11
C GLY A 61 6.15 -27.52 12.23
N ALA A 62 5.20 -27.75 13.14
CA ALA A 62 5.24 -27.20 14.48
C ALA A 62 6.56 -27.57 15.19
N SER A 63 7.27 -26.56 15.70
CA SER A 63 8.14 -26.72 16.86
C SER A 63 7.73 -25.67 17.89
N SER A 64 7.22 -26.18 18.99
CA SER A 64 6.57 -25.51 20.12
C SER A 64 7.54 -24.69 20.98
N THR A 65 7.09 -23.49 21.40
CA THR A 65 7.23 -22.80 22.70
C THR A 65 7.20 -21.29 22.42
N ALA A 66 6.42 -20.39 23.04
CA ALA A 66 5.56 -20.42 24.21
C ALA A 66 4.47 -19.34 24.06
N ALA A 67 3.44 -19.44 24.89
CA ALA A 67 2.18 -18.70 24.83
C ALA A 67 2.28 -17.19 25.10
N ALA A 68 1.62 -16.39 24.25
CA ALA A 68 0.96 -15.14 24.61
C ALA A 68 -0.27 -14.99 23.70
N GLY A 69 -1.45 -14.88 24.30
CA GLY A 69 -2.72 -15.25 23.69
C GLY A 69 -3.19 -14.38 22.52
N PHE A 70 -3.40 -15.01 21.36
CA PHE A 70 -4.23 -14.47 20.30
C PHE A 70 -5.64 -15.09 20.42
N VAL A 71 -6.59 -14.29 20.92
CA VAL A 71 -8.00 -14.67 20.94
C VAL A 71 -8.48 -14.81 19.50
N HIS A 72 -8.74 -16.04 19.08
CA HIS A 72 -9.43 -16.33 17.82
C HIS A 72 -10.88 -15.85 17.93
N LYS A 73 -11.16 -14.61 17.52
CA LYS A 73 -12.55 -14.18 17.30
C LYS A 73 -13.01 -14.85 16.01
N LYS A 74 -13.87 -15.87 16.14
CA LYS A 74 -14.58 -16.54 15.05
C LYS A 74 -15.46 -15.48 14.36
N GLN A 75 -14.93 -14.79 13.35
CA GLN A 75 -15.67 -13.75 12.62
C GLN A 75 -16.88 -14.41 11.94
N THR A 76 -18.06 -13.92 12.28
CA THR A 76 -19.35 -14.42 11.80
C THR A 76 -19.60 -13.88 10.39
N LEU A 77 -20.24 -14.69 9.53
CA LEU A 77 -20.52 -14.39 8.11
C LEU A 77 -21.23 -13.05 7.85
N HIS A 78 -21.91 -12.49 8.84
CA HIS A 78 -22.60 -11.20 8.73
C HIS A 78 -21.61 -10.01 8.67
N GLU A 79 -20.50 -10.08 9.40
CA GLU A 79 -19.45 -9.05 9.46
C GLU A 79 -18.59 -9.03 8.18
N VAL A 80 -18.51 -10.17 7.48
CA VAL A 80 -17.88 -10.29 6.16
C VAL A 80 -18.75 -9.66 5.05
N SER A 81 -20.08 -9.70 5.18
CA SER A 81 -21.01 -9.09 4.21
C SER A 81 -21.00 -7.57 4.28
N SER A 82 -20.92 -6.99 5.49
CA SER A 82 -20.77 -5.55 5.67
C SER A 82 -19.44 -5.05 5.10
N THR A 83 -18.33 -5.74 5.40
CA THR A 83 -17.01 -5.37 4.87
C THR A 83 -16.90 -5.46 3.35
N MET A 84 -17.57 -6.43 2.70
CA MET A 84 -17.63 -6.49 1.23
C MET A 84 -18.44 -5.35 0.60
N LYS A 85 -19.52 -4.90 1.25
CA LYS A 85 -20.28 -3.74 0.80
C LYS A 85 -19.46 -2.45 0.94
N ASP A 86 -18.74 -2.32 2.06
CA ASP A 86 -17.89 -1.17 2.32
C ASP A 86 -16.74 -1.08 1.32
N LEU A 87 -16.08 -2.21 1.00
CA LEU A 87 -15.01 -2.22 -0.01
C LEU A 87 -15.51 -1.85 -1.41
N LYS A 88 -16.71 -2.32 -1.80
CA LYS A 88 -17.34 -1.92 -3.06
C LYS A 88 -17.65 -0.42 -3.10
N ARG A 89 -18.16 0.13 -2.00
CA ARG A 89 -18.46 1.56 -1.87
C ARG A 89 -17.20 2.40 -1.92
N ILE A 90 -16.16 2.03 -1.17
CA ILE A 90 -14.85 2.69 -1.20
C ILE A 90 -14.27 2.68 -2.62
N GLY A 91 -14.35 1.54 -3.32
CA GLY A 91 -13.93 1.46 -4.72
C GLY A 91 -14.69 2.40 -5.65
N SER A 92 -16.02 2.49 -5.50
CA SER A 92 -16.83 3.44 -6.29
C SER A 92 -16.53 4.90 -5.95
N ASP A 93 -16.29 5.22 -4.67
CA ASP A 93 -15.99 6.57 -4.22
C ASP A 93 -14.61 7.02 -4.73
N ILE A 94 -13.59 6.14 -4.68
CA ILE A 94 -12.26 6.40 -5.26
C ILE A 94 -12.36 6.67 -6.76
N ALA A 95 -13.06 5.81 -7.51
CA ALA A 95 -13.21 5.98 -8.96
C ALA A 95 -13.91 7.31 -9.30
N LYS A 96 -14.93 7.68 -8.51
CA LYS A 96 -15.62 8.96 -8.65
C LYS A 96 -14.68 10.13 -8.38
N TRP A 97 -13.99 10.15 -7.25
CA TRP A 97 -13.06 11.23 -6.89
C TRP A 97 -11.95 11.41 -7.92
N GLN A 98 -11.38 10.31 -8.41
CA GLN A 98 -10.41 10.35 -9.51
C GLN A 98 -11.00 10.96 -10.79
N SER A 99 -12.24 10.62 -11.15
CA SER A 99 -12.92 11.21 -12.32
C SER A 99 -13.22 12.71 -12.16
N GLU A 100 -13.41 13.17 -10.92
CA GLU A 100 -13.64 14.58 -10.57
C GLU A 100 -12.32 15.35 -10.41
N GLY A 101 -11.17 14.71 -10.59
CA GLY A 101 -9.85 15.32 -10.41
C GLY A 101 -9.50 15.58 -8.93
N VAL A 102 -10.20 14.94 -8.00
CA VAL A 102 -9.91 15.01 -6.56
C VAL A 102 -8.74 14.06 -6.26
N PRO A 103 -7.62 14.56 -5.69
CA PRO A 103 -6.49 13.72 -5.34
C PRO A 103 -6.88 12.65 -4.32
N VAL A 104 -6.48 11.40 -4.57
CA VAL A 104 -6.68 10.27 -3.67
C VAL A 104 -5.33 9.85 -3.12
N VAL A 105 -5.20 9.82 -1.80
CA VAL A 105 -4.00 9.37 -1.08
C VAL A 105 -4.36 8.25 -0.12
N PHE A 106 -3.49 7.25 -0.04
CA PHE A 106 -3.59 6.16 0.92
C PHE A 106 -2.51 6.34 1.99
N THR A 107 -2.91 6.17 3.24
CA THR A 107 -2.00 6.29 4.40
C THR A 107 -2.07 5.02 5.21
N ASP A 108 -0.93 4.60 5.74
CA ASP A 108 -0.83 3.47 6.65
C ASP A 108 0.26 3.73 7.70
N GLY A 109 0.09 3.18 8.89
CA GLY A 109 1.04 3.29 9.97
C GLY A 109 1.13 2.01 10.78
N ALA A 110 2.34 1.47 10.90
CA ALA A 110 2.57 0.19 11.56
C ALA A 110 3.53 0.32 12.72
N CYS A 111 3.33 -0.50 13.77
CA CYS A 111 4.26 -0.64 14.87
C CYS A 111 4.55 -2.11 15.21
N SER A 112 5.81 -2.53 15.08
CA SER A 112 6.28 -3.82 15.59
C SER A 112 6.47 -3.75 17.10
N SER A 113 6.10 -4.82 17.81
CA SER A 113 6.19 -4.94 19.27
C SER A 113 5.46 -3.81 20.02
N ASN A 114 4.32 -3.37 19.49
CA ASN A 114 3.52 -2.26 20.05
C ASN A 114 3.24 -2.45 21.55
N GLY A 115 3.56 -1.44 22.36
CA GLY A 115 3.40 -1.48 23.82
C GLY A 115 4.50 -2.22 24.59
N HIS A 116 5.52 -2.75 23.91
CA HIS A 116 6.64 -3.45 24.54
C HIS A 116 7.99 -2.72 24.34
N HIS A 117 8.98 -3.09 25.16
CA HIS A 117 10.35 -2.61 24.99
C HIS A 117 10.90 -3.03 23.61
N GLY A 118 11.58 -2.09 22.94
CA GLY A 118 12.11 -2.30 21.60
C GLY A 118 11.07 -2.12 20.48
N ALA A 119 9.89 -1.58 20.78
CA ALA A 119 8.92 -1.19 19.77
C ALA A 119 9.54 -0.26 18.70
N LYS A 120 9.14 -0.47 17.45
CA LYS A 120 9.54 0.36 16.29
C LYS A 120 8.31 0.62 15.46
N ALA A 121 8.15 1.85 15.01
CA ALA A 121 7.02 2.26 14.20
C ALA A 121 7.49 2.94 12.91
N GLY A 122 6.65 2.90 11.87
CA GLY A 122 6.90 3.53 10.59
C GLY A 122 5.59 3.99 9.95
N ILE A 123 5.72 4.92 9.01
CA ILE A 123 4.60 5.52 8.29
C ILE A 123 4.74 5.25 6.78
N GLY A 124 3.59 5.16 6.11
CA GLY A 124 3.47 5.05 4.67
C GLY A 124 2.46 6.05 4.12
N VAL A 125 2.82 6.74 3.04
CA VAL A 125 1.92 7.60 2.26
C VAL A 125 2.07 7.23 0.79
N PHE A 126 0.96 6.92 0.12
CA PHE A 126 0.95 6.48 -1.26
C PHE A 126 -0.05 7.30 -2.09
N TRP A 127 0.47 8.04 -3.07
CA TRP A 127 -0.25 8.87 -4.02
C TRP A 127 -0.49 8.17 -5.37
N GLY A 128 0.26 7.10 -5.64
CA GLY A 128 0.25 6.37 -6.92
C GLY A 128 1.63 5.85 -7.29
N ASP A 129 1.70 5.02 -8.32
CA ASP A 129 2.96 4.44 -8.79
C ASP A 129 3.95 5.53 -9.19
N ASP A 130 5.20 5.40 -8.74
CA ASP A 130 6.31 6.33 -8.99
C ASP A 130 6.02 7.81 -8.64
N HIS A 131 5.02 8.08 -7.79
CA HIS A 131 4.70 9.46 -7.39
C HIS A 131 5.80 10.02 -6.47
N PRO A 132 6.31 11.25 -6.74
CA PRO A 132 7.43 11.83 -6.00
C PRO A 132 7.12 12.08 -4.51
N ASP A 133 5.85 12.29 -4.17
CA ASP A 133 5.40 12.51 -2.79
C ASP A 133 5.08 11.21 -2.02
N ASN A 134 5.39 10.04 -2.57
CA ASN A 134 5.28 8.78 -1.82
C ASN A 134 6.28 8.76 -0.65
N VAL A 135 5.84 8.30 0.51
CA VAL A 135 6.63 8.26 1.74
C VAL A 135 6.66 6.84 2.32
N SER A 136 7.83 6.39 2.73
CA SER A 136 8.03 5.19 3.55
C SER A 136 9.18 5.45 4.51
N GLU A 137 8.87 5.80 5.76
CA GLU A 137 9.88 6.26 6.71
C GLU A 137 9.60 5.79 8.16
N PRO A 138 10.65 5.64 9.00
CA PRO A 138 10.45 5.33 10.41
C PRO A 138 9.81 6.51 11.14
N LEU A 139 9.02 6.22 12.17
CA LEU A 139 8.47 7.24 13.05
C LEU A 139 9.58 7.83 13.93
N ILE A 140 10.03 9.04 13.59
CA ILE A 140 11.23 9.66 14.17
C ILE A 140 10.96 10.25 15.57
N SER A 141 9.73 10.66 15.86
CA SER A 141 9.39 11.43 17.06
C SER A 141 8.34 10.76 17.95
N GLY A 142 8.68 10.67 19.24
CA GLY A 142 7.81 10.18 20.30
C GLY A 142 7.75 8.66 20.41
N PRO A 143 6.89 8.13 21.30
CA PRO A 143 6.77 6.70 21.53
C PRO A 143 6.31 5.95 20.28
N PRO A 144 7.01 4.88 19.84
CA PRO A 144 6.60 4.07 18.70
C PRO A 144 5.37 3.23 19.07
N THR A 145 4.20 3.70 18.70
CA THR A 145 2.92 3.01 18.88
C THR A 145 2.15 2.96 17.57
N ASN A 146 1.25 1.98 17.42
CA ASN A 146 0.46 1.85 16.19
C ASN A 146 -0.37 3.10 15.92
N ASN A 147 -1.12 3.58 16.91
CA ASN A 147 -1.98 4.75 16.76
C ASN A 147 -1.19 6.01 16.38
N ARG A 148 0.02 6.18 16.94
CA ARG A 148 0.87 7.32 16.57
C ARG A 148 1.34 7.20 15.13
N ALA A 149 1.72 6.01 14.68
CA ALA A 149 2.13 5.76 13.30
C ALA A 149 1.01 6.12 12.32
N GLU A 150 -0.20 5.60 12.55
CA GLU A 150 -1.39 5.84 11.71
C GLU A 150 -1.71 7.34 11.60
N LEU A 151 -1.79 8.03 12.73
CA LEU A 151 -2.08 9.47 12.74
C LEU A 151 -0.94 10.30 12.13
N SER A 152 0.31 9.87 12.31
CA SER A 152 1.46 10.55 11.72
C SER A 152 1.48 10.41 10.21
N ALA A 153 1.09 9.26 9.66
CA ALA A 153 0.94 9.04 8.22
C ALA A 153 -0.09 10.02 7.62
N VAL A 154 -1.24 10.20 8.28
CA VAL A 154 -2.27 11.18 7.88
C VAL A 154 -1.74 12.61 7.92
N ILE A 155 -1.04 12.99 9.00
CA ILE A 155 -0.43 14.33 9.12
C ILE A 155 0.59 14.57 7.99
N THR A 156 1.41 13.58 7.68
CA THR A 156 2.39 13.65 6.59
C THR A 156 1.70 13.84 5.24
N ALA A 157 0.66 13.05 4.93
CA ALA A 157 -0.12 13.23 3.71
C ALA A 157 -0.75 14.63 3.59
N LEU A 158 -1.30 15.19 4.68
CA LEU A 158 -1.87 16.53 4.66
C LEU A 158 -0.82 17.63 4.45
N ARG A 159 0.43 17.40 4.89
CA ARG A 159 1.53 18.34 4.66
C ARG A 159 1.97 18.35 3.20
N THR A 160 2.03 17.20 2.53
CA THR A 160 2.37 17.13 1.11
C THR A 160 1.30 17.80 0.24
N VAL A 161 0.02 17.66 0.58
CA VAL A 161 -1.08 18.39 -0.10
C VAL A 161 -0.91 19.90 0.00
N ARG A 162 -0.55 20.43 1.18
CA ARG A 162 -0.36 21.88 1.36
C ARG A 162 0.80 22.43 0.53
N LEU A 163 1.84 21.62 0.26
CA LEU A 163 2.93 22.01 -0.64
C LEU A 163 2.47 22.04 -2.12
N LEU A 164 1.50 21.20 -2.50
CA LEU A 164 0.92 21.20 -3.85
C LEU A 164 -0.05 22.37 -4.10
N CYS A 165 -0.72 22.87 -3.06
CA CYS A 165 -1.69 23.97 -3.18
C CYS A 165 -1.11 25.37 -2.96
N ASP A 166 0.08 25.53 -2.38
CA ASP A 166 0.55 26.84 -1.85
C ASP A 166 1.87 27.37 -2.46
N LEU A 167 2.22 26.97 -3.69
CA LEU A 167 3.31 27.62 -4.43
C LEU A 167 2.91 28.97 -5.06
N SER A 168 1.71 29.49 -4.80
CA SER A 168 1.32 30.84 -5.23
C SER A 168 1.40 31.91 -4.13
N SER A 169 1.61 31.58 -2.84
CA SER A 169 1.67 32.65 -1.83
C SER A 169 2.27 32.29 -0.46
N MET A 170 3.54 31.95 -0.32
CA MET A 170 4.18 32.04 1.00
C MET A 170 5.67 32.40 0.95
N SER A 171 5.96 33.70 1.10
CA SER A 171 7.28 34.19 1.52
C SER A 171 7.47 33.91 3.01
N LEU A 172 8.27 32.91 3.37
CA LEU A 172 8.75 32.73 4.74
C LEU A 172 9.90 33.71 5.02
N ASN A 173 9.57 34.90 5.53
CA ASN A 173 10.55 35.74 6.20
C ASN A 173 10.72 35.26 7.65
N CYS A 174 11.81 34.54 7.92
CA CYS A 174 12.26 34.24 9.28
C CYS A 174 13.05 35.44 9.81
N HIS A 175 12.40 36.35 10.55
CA HIS A 175 13.13 37.34 11.34
C HIS A 175 13.57 36.71 12.66
N HIS A 176 14.89 36.48 12.76
CA HIS A 176 15.58 36.15 13.99
C HIS A 176 15.60 37.40 14.89
N LEU A 177 14.73 37.47 15.89
CA LEU A 177 14.84 38.46 16.97
C LEU A 177 15.38 37.77 18.21
N GLY A 178 16.71 37.68 18.25
CA GLY A 178 17.43 37.60 19.52
C GLY A 178 17.40 38.98 20.18
N LYS A 179 16.90 39.04 21.42
CA LYS A 179 17.38 40.02 22.39
C LYS A 179 17.59 39.32 23.72
N ALA A 180 18.88 39.17 24.03
CA ALA A 180 19.36 39.06 25.39
C ALA A 180 18.97 40.33 26.17
N VAL A 181 18.38 40.15 27.35
CA VAL A 181 18.74 40.84 28.60
C VAL A 181 18.53 39.85 29.73
#